data_AF-A0A2K6TG93-F1
#
_entry.id   AF-A0A2K6TG93-F1
#
_cell.length_a   1.000
_cell.length_b   1.000
_cell.length_c   1.000
_cell.angle_alpha   90.00
_cell.angle_beta   90.00
_cell.angle_gamma   90.00
#
_symmetry.space_group_name_H-M   'P 1'
#
loop_
_entity.id
_entity.type
_entity.pdbx_description
1 polymer ?
#
loop_
_entity_poly.entity_id
_entity_poly.type
_entity_poly.pdbx_seq_one_letter_code
_entity_poly.pdbx_strand_id
1 'polypeptide(L)'
;MRGNPYTAWYRRMSVVYGLGTWSLLGSLIYVCQRMTKSSVGGEQISAIGRGICVLLGISLEDTQKELEHMVRKILNLRVFEDESGKHWSKSVMDKQYEVLCVSQFTLQCVLKGNKPDFHLAMPTEQAEGFYNSFLEQLRKTYRPELIKDGKFGAYMQVHIQNDGPVTIELESPAPGTATSDPKQLSKLEKQQQRKEKTRAKGPSESSKERNTPRKEDRSASSG
;
A
#
# COMPACT_ATOMS: atom_id res chain seq x y z
N MET A 1 -2.90 15.51 -34.73
CA MET A 1 -3.17 15.90 -33.33
C MET A 1 -2.83 14.69 -32.45
N ARG A 2 -1.75 14.78 -31.66
CA ARG A 2 -1.29 13.68 -30.80
C ARG A 2 -2.13 13.69 -29.51
N GLY A 3 -2.81 12.57 -29.25
CA GLY A 3 -3.66 12.39 -28.08
C GLY A 3 -2.89 12.53 -26.78
N ASN A 4 -3.51 13.23 -25.83
CA ASN A 4 -2.97 13.48 -24.51
C ASN A 4 -2.76 12.13 -23.75
N PRO A 5 -1.52 11.78 -23.33
CA PRO A 5 -1.23 10.51 -22.67
C PRO A 5 -1.95 10.34 -21.31
N TYR A 6 -2.49 11.41 -20.73
CA TYR A 6 -3.22 11.35 -19.45
C TYR A 6 -4.63 10.72 -19.57
N THR A 7 -5.27 10.74 -20.74
CA THR A 7 -6.63 10.19 -20.89
C THR A 7 -6.68 8.66 -20.99
N ALA A 8 -5.56 8.01 -21.32
CA ALA A 8 -5.48 6.55 -21.44
C ALA A 8 -5.44 5.84 -20.07
N TRP A 9 -5.01 6.55 -19.02
CA TRP A 9 -4.93 6.00 -17.66
C TRP A 9 -6.32 5.84 -17.04
N TYR A 10 -7.20 6.84 -17.19
CA TYR A 10 -8.55 6.81 -16.62
C TYR A 10 -9.45 5.70 -17.20
N ARG A 11 -9.32 5.38 -18.49
CA ARG A 11 -10.16 4.34 -19.12
C ARG A 11 -9.84 2.91 -18.69
N ARG A 12 -8.67 2.68 -18.08
CA ARG A 12 -8.25 1.34 -17.64
C ARG A 12 -8.68 1.02 -16.20
N MET A 13 -9.14 2.01 -15.44
CA MET A 13 -9.65 1.86 -14.07
C MET A 13 -11.14 1.48 -14.00
N SER A 14 -11.93 1.67 -15.06
CA SER A 14 -13.38 1.36 -15.03
C SER A 14 -13.74 -0.11 -15.28
N VAL A 15 -12.81 -0.97 -15.71
CA VAL A 15 -13.14 -2.36 -16.11
C VAL A 15 -12.97 -3.37 -14.95
N VAL A 16 -12.55 -2.92 -13.77
CA VAL A 16 -12.36 -3.80 -12.59
C VAL A 16 -13.26 -3.32 -11.44
N TYR A 17 -14.57 -3.23 -11.67
CA TYR A 17 -15.56 -3.09 -10.59
C TYR A 17 -16.64 -4.14 -10.76
N GLY A 18 -16.41 -5.29 -10.13
CA GLY A 18 -17.31 -6.43 -10.18
C GLY A 18 -16.79 -7.55 -9.30
N LEU A 19 -16.57 -7.25 -8.02
CA LEU A 19 -16.46 -8.14 -6.85
C LEU A 19 -15.78 -7.30 -5.76
N GLY A 20 -16.49 -7.06 -4.65
CA GLY A 20 -16.13 -6.08 -3.64
C GLY A 20 -14.71 -6.25 -3.11
N THR A 21 -13.85 -5.29 -3.43
CA THR A 21 -12.63 -5.02 -2.66
C THR A 21 -13.01 -4.09 -1.53
N TRP A 22 -13.09 -4.64 -0.32
CA TRP A 22 -12.95 -3.83 0.89
C TRP A 22 -11.49 -3.36 0.90
N SER A 23 -11.23 -2.12 0.46
CA SER A 23 -9.97 -1.45 0.77
C SER A 23 -10.05 -1.05 2.23
N LEU A 24 -9.54 -1.93 3.08
CA LEU A 24 -9.14 -1.59 4.43
C LEU A 24 -7.66 -1.28 4.35
N LEU A 25 -7.26 -0.19 5.02
CA LEU A 25 -5.91 0.34 5.26
C LEU A 25 -5.68 1.69 4.60
N GLY A 26 -5.00 2.55 5.36
CA GLY A 26 -4.91 3.96 5.01
C GLY A 26 -4.14 4.75 6.05
N SER A 27 -2.85 4.46 6.26
CA SER A 27 -2.00 5.40 7.00
C SER A 27 -1.57 6.55 6.10
N LEU A 28 -2.51 7.42 5.70
CA LEU A 28 -2.24 8.56 4.83
C LEU A 28 -1.22 9.49 5.51
N ILE A 29 0.01 9.48 5.01
CA ILE A 29 1.06 10.42 5.41
C ILE A 29 0.94 11.66 4.54
N TYR A 30 1.07 12.83 5.14
CA TYR A 30 1.35 14.07 4.40
C TYR A 30 2.85 14.31 4.44
N VAL A 31 3.40 14.96 3.43
CA VAL A 31 4.82 15.34 3.40
C VAL A 31 4.87 16.84 3.20
N CYS A 32 5.12 17.58 4.27
CA CYS A 32 5.23 19.03 4.19
C CYS A 32 6.66 19.50 4.41
N GLN A 33 7.17 20.29 3.48
CA GLN A 33 8.55 20.76 3.52
C GLN A 33 8.62 22.21 3.97
N ARG A 34 9.44 22.48 5.01
CA ARG A 34 10.30 23.68 5.24
C ARG A 34 10.21 24.26 6.65
N MET A 35 9.03 24.32 7.25
CA MET A 35 8.86 24.63 8.68
C MET A 35 7.45 24.22 9.11
N THR A 36 7.35 23.42 10.16
CA THR A 36 6.05 23.09 10.76
C THR A 36 6.10 23.42 12.23
N LYS A 37 5.10 24.16 12.72
CA LYS A 37 4.93 24.45 14.14
C LYS A 37 3.59 23.88 14.59
N SER A 38 3.59 23.17 15.71
CA SER A 38 2.36 22.73 16.36
C SER A 38 2.14 23.55 17.64
N SER A 39 0.90 23.96 17.88
CA SER A 39 0.49 24.64 19.11
C SER A 39 -0.79 24.06 19.68
N VAL A 40 -0.93 24.10 21.00
CA VAL A 40 -2.16 23.74 21.73
C VAL A 40 -2.53 24.93 22.60
N GLY A 41 -3.78 25.40 22.48
CA GLY A 41 -4.24 26.56 23.24
C GLY A 41 -3.45 27.85 22.96
N GLY A 42 -2.78 27.95 21.80
CA GLY A 42 -1.92 29.08 21.45
C GLY A 42 -0.47 28.96 21.91
N GLU A 43 -0.13 27.96 22.74
CA GLU A 43 1.25 27.68 23.16
C GLU A 43 1.93 26.71 22.20
N GLN A 44 3.13 27.07 21.71
CA GLN A 44 3.89 26.22 20.79
C GLN A 44 4.44 25.00 21.54
N ILE A 45 3.98 23.80 21.17
CA ILE A 45 4.43 22.53 21.78
C ILE A 45 5.65 21.99 21.05
N SER A 46 5.65 22.03 19.72
CA SER A 46 6.79 21.58 18.94
C SER A 46 6.97 22.39 17.67
N ALA A 47 8.20 22.42 17.19
CA ALA A 47 8.56 23.04 15.93
C ALA A 47 9.67 22.23 15.27
N ILE A 48 9.59 22.14 13.95
CA ILE A 48 10.67 21.65 13.10
C ILE A 48 11.05 22.73 12.09
N GLY A 49 12.33 22.77 11.73
CA GLY A 49 12.84 23.48 10.56
C GLY A 49 12.57 22.69 9.28
N ARG A 50 13.62 22.49 8.47
CA ARG A 50 13.50 21.71 7.23
C ARG A 50 13.28 20.23 7.55
N GLY A 51 12.27 19.65 6.92
CA GLY A 51 11.74 18.37 7.37
C GLY A 51 10.51 17.92 6.62
N ILE A 52 9.85 16.93 7.21
CA ILE A 52 8.55 16.43 6.80
C ILE A 52 7.57 16.49 7.98
N CYS A 53 6.34 16.95 7.76
CA CYS A 53 5.24 16.79 8.72
C CYS A 53 4.38 15.59 8.34
N VAL A 54 4.36 14.57 9.18
CA VAL A 54 3.58 13.34 9.05
C VAL A 54 2.30 13.45 9.86
N LEU A 55 1.16 13.50 9.17
CA LEU A 55 -0.13 13.18 9.79
C LEU A 55 -0.29 11.66 9.76
N LEU A 56 -0.58 11.02 10.89
CA LEU A 56 -0.67 9.57 10.98
C LEU A 56 -2.09 9.13 11.34
N GLY A 57 -2.75 8.46 10.41
CA GLY A 57 -4.00 7.72 10.66
C GLY A 57 -3.69 6.27 11.01
N ILE A 58 -4.23 5.80 12.14
CA ILE A 58 -4.07 4.41 12.61
C ILE A 58 -5.42 3.69 12.47
N SER A 59 -5.43 2.62 11.70
CA SER A 59 -6.59 1.75 11.46
C SER A 59 -6.74 0.73 12.59
N LEU A 60 -7.97 0.26 12.81
CA LEU A 60 -8.27 -0.83 13.74
C LEU A 60 -7.51 -2.13 13.42
N GLU A 61 -7.11 -2.31 12.16
CA GLU A 61 -6.40 -3.51 11.68
C GLU A 61 -4.88 -3.35 11.60
N ASP A 62 -4.35 -2.17 11.95
CA ASP A 62 -2.91 -1.95 11.89
C ASP A 62 -2.19 -2.82 12.93
N THR A 63 -1.12 -3.48 12.51
CA THR A 63 -0.27 -4.29 13.38
C THR A 63 1.16 -3.72 13.44
N GLN A 64 1.98 -4.31 14.32
CA GLN A 64 3.40 -3.96 14.43
C GLN A 64 4.14 -4.05 13.08
N LYS A 65 3.72 -4.96 12.19
CA LYS A 65 4.34 -5.13 10.87
C LYS A 65 4.10 -3.91 9.97
N GLU A 66 2.87 -3.40 9.95
CA GLU A 66 2.49 -2.21 9.17
C GLU A 66 3.19 -0.97 9.73
N LEU A 67 3.28 -0.85 11.06
CA LEU A 67 4.05 0.19 11.75
C LEU A 67 5.51 0.21 11.29
N GLU A 68 6.21 -0.92 11.39
CA GLU A 68 7.62 -1.01 10.97
C GLU A 68 7.83 -0.73 9.49
N HIS A 69 6.91 -1.22 8.65
CA HIS A 69 6.91 -0.95 7.23
C HIS A 69 6.77 0.55 6.95
N MET A 70 5.87 1.21 7.66
CA MET A 70 5.58 2.62 7.47
C MET A 70 6.76 3.49 7.92
N VAL A 71 7.38 3.17 9.06
CA VAL A 71 8.60 3.84 9.52
C VAL A 71 9.69 3.78 8.45
N ARG A 72 9.94 2.60 7.87
CA ARG A 72 10.93 2.46 6.78
C ARG A 72 10.55 3.28 5.56
N LYS A 73 9.28 3.31 5.16
CA LYS A 73 8.82 4.08 3.99
C LYS A 73 8.98 5.58 4.21
N ILE A 74 8.53 6.12 5.34
CA ILE A 74 8.66 7.55 5.68
C ILE A 74 10.13 7.98 5.61
N LEU A 75 11.00 7.27 6.33
CA LEU A 75 12.39 7.67 6.48
C LEU A 75 13.18 7.60 5.18
N ASN A 76 12.85 6.66 4.28
CA ASN A 76 13.52 6.48 3.00
C ASN A 76 12.81 7.18 1.82
N LEU A 77 11.68 7.86 2.06
CA LEU A 77 10.92 8.50 1.00
C LEU A 77 11.73 9.62 0.38
N ARG A 78 12.02 9.50 -0.92
CA ARG A 78 12.84 10.48 -1.65
C ARG A 78 11.99 11.64 -2.14
N VAL A 79 11.90 12.69 -1.33
CA VAL A 79 11.12 13.90 -1.62
C VAL A 79 11.96 15.15 -1.74
N PHE A 80 13.26 15.06 -1.44
CA PHE A 80 14.18 16.18 -1.50
C PHE A 80 15.09 16.11 -2.72
N GLU A 81 15.60 17.27 -3.11
CA GLU A 81 16.62 17.41 -4.13
C GLU A 81 18.02 17.05 -3.59
N ASP A 82 18.88 16.61 -4.50
CA ASP A 82 20.30 16.44 -4.25
C ASP A 82 21.03 17.76 -4.48
N GLU A 83 22.35 17.73 -4.30
CA GLU A 83 23.22 18.90 -4.42
C GLU A 83 23.27 19.45 -5.85
N SER A 84 22.85 18.67 -6.84
CA SER A 84 22.74 19.09 -8.25
C SER A 84 21.36 19.66 -8.62
N GLY A 85 20.42 19.69 -7.67
CA GLY A 85 19.03 20.12 -7.89
C GLY A 85 18.15 19.02 -8.51
N LYS A 86 18.60 17.76 -8.53
CA LYS A 86 17.79 16.67 -9.07
C LYS A 86 16.66 16.33 -8.10
N HIS A 87 15.41 16.53 -8.51
CA HIS A 87 14.22 16.16 -7.72
C HIS A 87 14.14 14.65 -7.42
N TRP A 88 13.40 14.31 -6.35
CA TRP A 88 13.07 12.92 -5.96
C TRP A 88 14.29 12.02 -5.72
N SER A 89 15.38 12.60 -5.20
CA SER A 89 16.68 11.94 -5.12
C SER A 89 17.11 11.62 -3.69
N LYS A 90 16.73 12.47 -2.72
CA LYS A 90 17.16 12.38 -1.33
C LYS A 90 15.97 12.23 -0.39
N SER A 91 16.16 11.45 0.66
CA SER A 91 15.22 11.25 1.76
C SER A 91 15.44 12.22 2.91
N VAL A 92 14.53 12.22 3.89
CA VAL A 92 14.70 13.01 5.12
C VAL A 92 15.97 12.59 5.87
N MET A 93 16.30 11.30 5.85
CA MET A 93 17.54 10.78 6.42
C MET A 93 18.77 11.31 5.69
N ASP A 94 18.76 11.27 4.36
CA ASP A 94 19.92 11.72 3.55
C ASP A 94 20.25 13.21 3.78
N LYS A 95 19.22 14.04 4.01
CA LYS A 95 19.39 15.48 4.26
C LYS A 95 19.58 15.83 5.73
N GLN A 96 19.50 14.84 6.63
CA GLN A 96 19.54 15.07 8.09
C GLN A 96 18.48 16.08 8.55
N TYR A 97 17.28 15.96 7.99
CA TYR A 97 16.16 16.85 8.23
C TYR A 97 15.21 16.32 9.31
N GLU A 98 14.35 17.17 9.83
CA GLU A 98 13.47 16.83 10.95
C GLU A 98 12.16 16.17 10.50
N VAL A 99 11.51 15.44 11.41
CA VAL A 99 10.20 14.82 11.21
C VAL A 99 9.29 15.30 12.34
N LEU A 100 8.16 15.91 12.00
CA LEU A 100 7.09 16.19 12.95
C LEU A 100 5.97 15.17 12.73
N CYS A 101 5.62 14.41 13.75
CA CYS A 101 4.49 13.48 13.71
C CYS A 101 3.29 14.04 14.46
N VAL A 102 2.10 13.88 13.89
CA VAL A 102 0.83 14.29 14.50
C VAL A 102 -0.20 13.18 14.27
N SER A 103 -0.81 12.69 15.34
CA SER A 103 -1.92 11.73 15.26
C SER A 103 -3.14 12.36 14.56
N GLN A 104 -3.69 11.71 13.53
CA GLN A 104 -4.81 12.20 12.73
C GLN A 104 -5.79 11.07 12.39
N PHE A 105 -6.65 10.70 13.34
CA PHE A 105 -7.63 9.61 13.15
C PHE A 105 -8.63 9.89 12.01
N THR A 106 -8.88 11.16 11.68
CA THR A 106 -9.83 11.54 10.63
C THR A 106 -9.39 11.12 9.23
N LEU A 107 -8.16 10.62 9.07
CA LEU A 107 -7.71 10.01 7.82
C LEU A 107 -8.37 8.64 7.60
N GLN A 108 -8.80 7.96 8.66
CA GLN A 108 -9.61 6.74 8.61
C GLN A 108 -11.10 7.08 8.45
N CYS A 109 -11.41 7.94 7.49
CA CYS A 109 -12.77 8.42 7.22
C CYS A 109 -13.42 7.61 6.10
N VAL A 110 -14.64 7.16 6.36
CA VAL A 110 -15.59 6.66 5.36
C VAL A 110 -16.74 7.65 5.26
N LEU A 111 -17.12 8.02 4.05
CA LEU A 111 -18.26 8.92 3.84
C LEU A 111 -19.55 8.13 3.66
N LYS A 112 -20.51 8.33 4.56
CA LYS A 112 -21.91 7.89 4.41
C LYS A 112 -22.73 9.06 3.89
N GLY A 113 -22.82 9.18 2.57
CA GLY A 113 -23.28 10.41 1.92
C GLY A 113 -22.27 11.53 2.17
N ASN A 114 -22.70 12.62 2.80
CA ASN A 114 -21.81 13.73 3.19
C ASN A 114 -21.36 13.64 4.66
N LYS A 115 -21.81 12.64 5.42
CA LYS A 115 -21.46 12.47 6.82
C LYS A 115 -20.17 11.66 6.94
N PRO A 116 -19.12 12.19 7.59
CA PRO A 116 -17.94 11.41 7.90
C PRO A 116 -18.24 10.37 9.00
N ASP A 117 -17.70 9.18 8.81
CA ASP A 117 -17.77 8.05 9.73
C ASP A 117 -16.36 7.50 9.92
N PHE A 118 -15.94 7.30 11.17
CA PHE A 118 -14.58 6.92 11.53
C PHE A 118 -14.49 5.53 12.18
N HIS A 119 -15.46 4.65 11.91
CA HIS A 119 -15.49 3.29 12.49
C HIS A 119 -14.25 2.43 12.15
N LEU A 120 -13.46 2.82 11.15
CA LEU A 120 -12.21 2.14 10.79
C LEU A 120 -11.00 2.64 11.60
N ALA A 121 -11.12 3.76 12.31
CA ALA A 121 -10.05 4.26 13.16
C ALA A 121 -9.85 3.36 14.38
N MET A 122 -8.59 3.15 14.77
CA MET A 122 -8.27 2.48 16.03
C MET A 122 -8.85 3.30 17.22
N PRO A 123 -9.50 2.66 18.21
CA PRO A 123 -9.99 3.35 19.40
C PRO A 123 -8.88 4.08 20.15
N THR A 124 -9.20 5.24 20.72
CA THR A 124 -8.23 6.16 21.35
C THR A 124 -7.29 5.48 22.34
N GLU A 125 -7.83 4.60 23.19
CA GLU A 125 -7.07 3.90 24.24
C GLU A 125 -5.97 3.00 23.67
N GLN A 126 -6.24 2.36 22.53
CA GLN A 126 -5.27 1.51 21.83
C GLN A 126 -4.35 2.35 20.92
N ALA A 127 -4.92 3.36 20.27
CA ALA A 127 -4.23 4.22 19.32
C ALA A 127 -3.10 5.02 19.97
N GLU A 128 -3.24 5.45 21.24
CA GLU A 128 -2.17 6.15 21.94
C GLU A 128 -0.94 5.25 22.14
N GLY A 129 -1.13 4.01 22.58
CA GLY A 129 -0.05 3.03 22.73
C GLY A 129 0.61 2.68 21.39
N PHE A 130 -0.19 2.54 20.34
CA PHE A 130 0.31 2.27 18.99
C PHE A 130 1.10 3.47 18.43
N TYR A 131 0.58 4.68 18.60
CA TYR A 131 1.23 5.92 18.20
C TYR A 131 2.57 6.13 18.91
N ASN A 132 2.62 5.90 20.22
CA ASN A 132 3.86 5.97 21.00
C ASN A 132 4.89 4.93 20.52
N SER A 133 4.44 3.71 20.21
CA SER A 133 5.32 2.68 19.63
C SER A 133 5.86 3.08 18.26
N PHE A 134 5.05 3.74 17.43
CA PHE A 134 5.46 4.27 16.14
C PHE A 134 6.53 5.36 16.28
N LEU A 135 6.34 6.31 17.20
CA LEU A 135 7.33 7.35 17.49
C LEU A 135 8.65 6.76 18.00
N GLU A 136 8.58 5.78 18.90
CA GLU A 136 9.77 5.12 19.42
C GLU A 136 10.53 4.38 18.31
N GLN A 137 9.81 3.71 17.41
CA GLN A 137 10.43 3.04 16.28
C GLN A 137 11.07 4.04 15.28
N LEU A 138 10.48 5.22 15.06
CA LEU A 138 11.11 6.31 14.31
C LEU A 138 12.40 6.78 14.96
N ARG A 139 12.36 7.08 16.27
CA ARG A 139 13.53 7.56 17.04
C ARG A 139 14.67 6.55 17.01
N LYS A 140 14.35 5.27 17.17
CA LYS A 140 15.30 4.15 17.11
C LYS A 140 15.92 3.96 15.73
N THR A 141 15.14 4.15 14.66
CA THR A 141 15.59 3.90 13.29
C THR A 141 16.38 5.08 12.72
N TYR A 142 16.09 6.30 13.17
CA TYR A 142 16.70 7.52 12.63
C TYR A 142 17.60 8.23 13.65
N ARG A 143 17.10 9.29 14.29
CA ARG A 143 17.78 10.05 15.33
C ARG A 143 16.74 10.66 16.27
N PRO A 144 16.78 10.34 17.58
CA PRO A 144 15.73 10.78 18.51
C PRO A 144 15.50 12.29 18.53
N GLU A 145 16.56 13.08 18.40
CA GLU A 145 16.52 14.54 18.44
C GLU A 145 15.83 15.19 17.23
N LEU A 146 15.78 14.49 16.10
CA LEU A 146 15.15 14.96 14.85
C LEU A 146 13.68 14.55 14.72
N ILE A 147 13.16 13.72 15.64
CA ILE A 147 11.75 13.31 15.68
C ILE A 147 11.01 14.16 16.70
N LYS A 148 10.08 14.98 16.23
CA LYS A 148 9.18 15.78 17.05
C LYS A 148 7.78 15.18 17.04
N ASP A 149 7.10 15.36 18.16
CA ASP A 149 5.71 14.94 18.34
C ASP A 149 4.80 16.17 18.43
N GLY A 150 3.53 15.98 18.11
CA GLY A 150 2.45 16.82 18.59
C GLY A 150 2.06 16.41 20.02
N LYS A 151 0.78 16.57 20.35
CA LYS A 151 0.19 16.10 21.59
C LYS A 151 -1.02 15.24 21.28
N PHE A 152 -0.90 13.93 21.49
CA PHE A 152 -1.96 12.97 21.21
C PHE A 152 -3.26 13.37 21.92
N GLY A 153 -4.40 13.24 21.23
CA GLY A 153 -5.73 13.55 21.77
C GLY A 153 -6.02 15.04 22.06
N ALA A 154 -5.04 15.93 21.93
CA ALA A 154 -5.24 17.35 22.15
C ALA A 154 -5.78 18.05 20.90
N TYR A 155 -6.61 19.07 21.10
CA TYR A 155 -6.95 20.01 20.04
C TYR A 155 -5.72 20.85 19.69
N MET A 156 -5.24 20.71 18.45
CA MET A 156 -4.00 21.32 17.97
C MET A 156 -4.25 22.25 16.78
N GLN A 157 -3.49 23.33 16.72
CA GLN A 157 -3.27 24.09 15.50
C GLN A 157 -1.92 23.67 14.92
N VAL A 158 -1.95 23.03 13.75
CA VAL A 158 -0.74 22.58 13.04
C VAL A 158 -0.47 23.55 11.90
N HIS A 159 0.52 24.40 12.07
CA HIS A 159 0.94 25.37 11.06
C HIS A 159 1.92 24.72 10.10
N ILE A 160 1.41 24.38 8.92
CA ILE A 160 2.16 23.72 7.86
C ILE A 160 2.52 24.74 6.77
N GLN A 161 3.82 25.01 6.61
CA GLN A 161 4.32 25.72 5.43
C GLN A 161 4.83 24.70 4.42
N ASN A 162 4.15 24.58 3.27
CA ASN A 162 4.56 23.69 2.19
C ASN A 162 5.56 24.36 1.24
N ASP A 163 6.67 23.68 0.94
CA ASP A 163 7.67 24.02 -0.06
C ASP A 163 7.54 23.05 -1.25
N GLY A 164 7.25 23.58 -2.44
CA GLY A 164 6.84 22.80 -3.61
C GLY A 164 5.58 23.35 -4.28
N PRO A 165 4.35 22.93 -3.87
CA PRO A 165 4.05 21.94 -2.82
C PRO A 165 4.15 20.49 -3.31
N VAL A 166 4.68 19.63 -2.44
CA VAL A 166 4.70 18.17 -2.59
C VAL A 166 3.76 17.57 -1.54
N THR A 167 2.98 16.55 -1.89
CA THR A 167 2.14 15.82 -0.93
C THR A 167 2.08 14.38 -1.40
N ILE A 168 2.41 13.42 -0.52
CA ILE A 168 2.57 12.02 -0.87
C ILE A 168 1.75 11.17 0.08
N GLU A 169 0.66 10.61 -0.44
CA GLU A 169 -0.10 9.59 0.28
C GLU A 169 0.68 8.27 0.31
N LEU A 170 0.74 7.67 1.49
CA LEU A 170 1.36 6.37 1.72
C LEU A 170 0.33 5.46 2.36
N GLU A 171 0.42 4.18 2.02
CA GLU A 171 -0.41 3.13 2.61
C GLU A 171 0.49 1.94 2.95
N SER A 172 0.16 1.26 4.05
CA SER A 172 0.75 -0.03 4.40
C SER A 172 0.05 -1.12 3.58
N PRO A 173 0.79 -2.12 3.06
CA PRO A 173 0.17 -3.21 2.30
C PRO A 173 -0.82 -3.99 3.16
N ALA A 174 -1.95 -4.36 2.58
CA ALA A 174 -2.91 -5.22 3.24
C ALA A 174 -2.33 -6.58 3.65
N PRO A 175 -2.75 -7.15 4.80
CA PRO A 175 -2.49 -8.54 5.13
C PRO A 175 -2.95 -9.44 3.96
N GLY A 176 -2.01 -10.04 3.24
CA GLY A 176 -2.29 -10.89 2.07
C GLY A 176 -1.83 -10.33 0.72
N THR A 177 -1.50 -9.03 0.62
CA THR A 177 -0.84 -8.47 -0.57
C THR A 177 0.68 -8.55 -0.44
N ALA A 178 1.21 -9.77 -0.31
CA ALA A 178 2.62 -10.00 -0.56
C ALA A 178 2.89 -9.78 -2.05
N THR A 179 3.38 -8.58 -2.40
CA THR A 179 4.04 -8.25 -3.66
C THR A 179 3.37 -8.77 -4.93
N SER A 180 2.51 -7.96 -5.55
CA SER A 180 2.25 -8.07 -6.99
C SER A 180 3.50 -7.60 -7.76
N ASP A 181 4.56 -8.39 -7.74
CA ASP A 181 5.70 -8.18 -8.63
C ASP A 181 5.18 -8.44 -10.08
N PRO A 182 5.15 -7.42 -10.97
CA PRO A 182 4.53 -7.57 -12.30
C PRO A 182 5.14 -8.72 -13.10
N LYS A 183 6.41 -9.05 -12.83
CA LYS A 183 7.10 -10.19 -13.44
C LYS A 183 6.54 -11.54 -13.01
N GLN A 184 6.13 -11.69 -11.75
CA GLN A 184 5.55 -12.94 -11.25
C GLN A 184 4.12 -13.15 -11.73
N LEU A 185 3.30 -12.08 -11.76
CA LEU A 185 1.96 -12.11 -12.36
C LEU A 185 2.01 -12.54 -13.83
N SER A 186 2.93 -11.95 -14.61
CA SER A 186 3.11 -12.32 -16.02
C SER A 186 3.56 -13.78 -16.22
N LYS A 187 4.25 -14.37 -15.23
CA LYS A 187 4.74 -15.76 -15.27
C LYS A 187 3.61 -16.74 -14.94
N LEU A 188 2.75 -16.39 -13.98
CA LEU A 188 1.55 -17.14 -13.59
C LEU A 188 0.50 -17.13 -14.71
N GLU A 189 0.23 -15.97 -15.33
CA GLU A 189 -0.67 -15.84 -16.49
C GLU A 189 -0.20 -16.69 -17.68
N LYS A 190 1.11 -16.65 -17.99
CA LYS A 190 1.70 -17.50 -19.03
C LYS A 190 1.62 -19.00 -18.71
N GLN A 191 1.69 -19.37 -17.42
CA GLN A 191 1.54 -20.77 -16.99
C GLN A 191 0.09 -21.26 -17.07
N GLN A 192 -0.89 -20.42 -16.72
CA GLN A 192 -2.32 -20.73 -16.88
C GLN A 192 -2.70 -20.86 -18.36
N GLN A 193 -2.28 -19.94 -19.21
CA GLN A 193 -2.53 -20.01 -20.66
C GLN A 193 -1.89 -21.25 -21.31
N ARG A 194 -0.73 -21.71 -20.80
CA ARG A 194 -0.12 -22.97 -21.24
C ARG A 194 -0.95 -24.17 -20.80
N LYS A 195 -1.40 -24.22 -19.55
CA LYS A 195 -2.23 -25.34 -19.04
C LYS A 195 -3.58 -25.45 -19.77
N GLU A 196 -4.22 -24.33 -20.08
CA GLU A 196 -5.46 -24.32 -20.86
C GLU A 196 -5.25 -24.79 -22.31
N LYS A 197 -4.14 -24.37 -22.96
CA LYS A 197 -3.78 -24.84 -24.31
C LYS A 197 -3.45 -26.33 -24.36
N THR A 198 -2.83 -26.89 -23.32
CA THR A 198 -2.56 -28.32 -23.24
C THR A 198 -3.84 -29.13 -22.97
N ARG A 199 -4.79 -28.57 -22.21
CA ARG A 199 -6.10 -29.20 -21.96
C ARG A 199 -7.03 -29.17 -23.18
N ALA A 200 -6.89 -28.16 -24.05
CA ALA A 200 -7.63 -28.05 -25.31
C ALA A 200 -7.12 -28.98 -26.43
N LYS A 201 -5.93 -29.58 -26.28
CA LYS A 201 -5.42 -30.63 -27.18
C LYS A 201 -5.53 -32.00 -26.50
N GLY A 202 -6.75 -32.54 -26.44
CA GLY A 202 -6.98 -33.95 -26.12
C GLY A 202 -6.51 -34.88 -27.26
N PRO A 203 -6.28 -36.18 -27.00
CA PRO A 203 -5.58 -37.08 -27.92
C PRO A 203 -6.42 -37.40 -29.16
N SER A 204 -5.85 -37.19 -30.34
CA SER A 204 -6.41 -37.65 -31.61
C SER A 204 -6.30 -39.16 -31.73
N GLU A 205 -7.42 -39.82 -32.02
CA GLU A 205 -7.52 -41.25 -32.36
C GLU A 205 -6.55 -41.64 -33.48
N SER A 206 -5.82 -42.73 -33.28
CA SER A 206 -5.20 -43.49 -34.36
C SER A 206 -4.79 -44.87 -33.86
N SER A 207 -5.11 -45.88 -34.66
CA SER A 207 -4.53 -47.25 -34.68
C SER A 207 -5.24 -48.34 -33.86
N LYS A 208 -6.22 -49.00 -34.48
CA LYS A 208 -6.49 -50.43 -34.25
C LYS A 208 -6.57 -51.15 -35.60
N GLU A 209 -5.48 -51.78 -35.98
CA GLU A 209 -5.43 -52.78 -37.05
C GLU A 209 -4.64 -54.00 -36.53
N ARG A 210 -5.11 -55.19 -36.92
CA ARG A 210 -4.62 -56.56 -36.63
C ARG A 210 -4.90 -57.16 -35.24
N ASN A 211 -5.79 -58.16 -35.19
CA ASN A 211 -5.41 -59.58 -35.37
C ASN A 211 -6.65 -60.48 -35.24
N THR A 212 -6.99 -61.27 -36.26
CA THR A 212 -7.99 -62.35 -36.21
C THR A 212 -7.32 -63.69 -35.90
N PRO A 213 -7.77 -64.47 -34.89
CA PRO A 213 -7.38 -65.86 -34.77
C PRO A 213 -8.41 -66.79 -35.42
N ARG A 214 -7.87 -67.75 -36.17
CA ARG A 214 -8.54 -68.90 -36.80
C ARG A 214 -9.06 -69.86 -35.72
N LYS A 215 -10.32 -70.31 -35.81
CA LYS A 215 -10.77 -71.56 -35.19
C LYS A 215 -11.72 -72.32 -36.12
N GLU A 216 -11.31 -73.55 -36.40
CA GLU A 216 -12.03 -74.59 -37.12
C GLU A 216 -13.19 -75.18 -36.29
N ASP A 217 -14.04 -75.87 -37.04
CA ASP A 217 -15.24 -76.63 -36.71
C ASP A 217 -15.27 -77.38 -35.37
N ARG A 218 -16.46 -77.44 -34.77
CA ARG A 218 -17.25 -78.70 -34.70
C ARG A 218 -18.62 -78.48 -34.04
N SER A 219 -19.61 -79.02 -34.74
CA SER A 219 -21.00 -79.29 -34.40
C SER A 219 -21.19 -80.12 -33.13
N ALA A 220 -22.22 -79.80 -32.35
CA ALA A 220 -23.14 -80.78 -31.72
C ALA A 220 -24.35 -80.05 -31.12
N SER A 221 -25.53 -80.26 -31.73
CA SER A 221 -26.83 -80.02 -31.10
C SER A 221 -27.57 -81.35 -31.06
N SER A 222 -27.94 -81.76 -29.86
CA SER A 222 -28.91 -82.81 -29.56
C SER A 222 -29.72 -82.32 -28.37
N GLY A 223 -31.04 -82.20 -28.57
CA GLY A 223 -32.02 -81.71 -27.60
C GLY A 223 -33.25 -81.20 -28.33
#